data_AF-A0A0F7RY50-F1
#
_entry.id   AF-A0A0F7RY50-F1
#
_cell.length_a   1.000
_cell.length_b   1.000
_cell.length_c   1.000
_cell.angle_alpha   90.00
_cell.angle_beta   90.00
_cell.angle_gamma   90.00
#
_symmetry.space_group_name_H-M   'P 1'
#
loop_
_entity.id
_entity.type
_entity.pdbx_description
1 polymer ?
#
loop_
_entity_poly.entity_id
_entity_poly.type
_entity_poly.pdbx_seq_one_letter_code
_entity_poly.pdbx_strand_id
1 'polypeptide(L)'
;MRTSRSSREASAGPSIREVSERLGGFQTQTLATLSDIIHLPITYTWLPSHTLLVEMEQYVVRLDARLQGEMFRVTSLVDSEHNGMPSHSMFLGQSKVYAIQLPSRIVFVKLFKPNRFDSTSPTQRTTMNTLTIWSLDLGDSQFPLALRGVWSITSGVQRKVTESLLAVKYLVRQKQDVRGAWEKFLERDDVSPAPDKHSTFG
;
A
#
# COMPACT_ATOMS: atom_id res chain seq x y z
N MET A 1 37.22 14.37 -64.88
CA MET A 1 36.05 13.55 -65.28
C MET A 1 35.80 12.51 -64.19
N ARG A 2 34.52 12.35 -63.79
CA ARG A 2 33.93 11.40 -62.83
C ARG A 2 34.11 11.66 -61.33
N THR A 3 33.07 12.34 -60.83
CA THR A 3 32.51 12.37 -59.47
C THR A 3 32.02 10.99 -58.99
N SER A 4 32.22 10.67 -57.72
CA SER A 4 31.47 9.64 -56.98
C SER A 4 30.68 10.27 -55.82
N ARG A 5 29.36 10.01 -55.85
CA ARG A 5 28.29 10.38 -54.90
C ARG A 5 28.56 9.76 -53.52
N SER A 6 28.47 10.48 -52.40
CA SER A 6 27.24 10.86 -51.64
C SER A 6 26.24 9.73 -51.45
N SER A 7 26.19 9.18 -50.23
CA SER A 7 24.96 8.76 -49.53
C SER A 7 25.23 8.78 -48.02
N ARG A 8 24.90 9.91 -47.38
CA ARG A 8 24.73 10.04 -45.93
C ARG A 8 23.40 9.35 -45.59
N GLU A 9 23.44 8.18 -44.97
CA GLU A 9 22.25 7.60 -44.35
C GLU A 9 21.89 8.46 -43.14
N ALA A 10 20.79 9.20 -43.27
CA ALA A 10 20.12 9.85 -42.17
C ALA A 10 19.58 8.75 -41.25
N SER A 11 20.27 8.52 -40.13
CA SER A 11 19.72 7.80 -38.98
C SER A 11 18.48 8.56 -38.52
N ALA A 12 17.31 8.08 -38.94
CA ALA A 12 16.04 8.53 -38.43
C ALA A 12 16.04 8.25 -36.92
N GLY A 13 16.05 9.32 -36.12
CA GLY A 13 15.80 9.20 -34.70
C GLY A 13 14.46 8.50 -34.45
N PRO A 14 14.30 7.87 -33.27
CA PRO A 14 13.13 7.04 -32.97
C PRO A 14 11.85 7.82 -33.25
N SER A 15 10.90 7.15 -33.91
CA SER A 15 9.65 7.79 -34.28
C SER A 15 8.91 8.24 -33.01
N ILE A 16 8.10 9.30 -33.09
CA ILE A 16 7.31 9.80 -31.96
C ILE A 16 6.43 8.69 -31.33
N ARG A 17 6.08 7.65 -32.10
CA ARG A 17 5.37 6.47 -31.58
C ARG A 17 6.23 5.58 -30.68
N GLU A 18 7.53 5.44 -30.95
CA GLU A 18 8.46 4.68 -30.09
C GLU A 18 8.81 5.44 -28.81
N VAL A 19 8.70 6.77 -28.80
CA VAL A 19 8.81 7.58 -27.57
C VAL A 19 7.52 7.49 -26.75
N SER A 20 6.36 7.44 -27.39
CA SER A 20 5.08 7.23 -26.70
C SER A 20 4.93 5.82 -26.12
N GLU A 21 5.56 4.79 -26.70
CA GLU A 21 5.55 3.42 -26.14
C GLU A 21 6.58 3.22 -25.01
N ARG A 22 7.64 4.04 -24.95
CA ARG A 22 8.61 4.07 -23.83
C ARG A 22 8.17 4.92 -22.65
N LEU A 23 7.13 5.75 -22.81
CA LEU A 23 6.31 6.24 -21.70
C LEU A 23 5.31 5.14 -21.34
N GLY A 24 5.85 4.01 -20.90
CA GLY A 24 5.12 2.83 -20.46
C GLY A 24 3.97 3.25 -19.56
N GLY A 25 2.78 2.83 -19.96
CA GLY A 25 1.52 3.23 -19.35
C GLY A 25 1.58 3.14 -17.84
N PHE A 26 1.50 4.30 -17.19
CA PHE A 26 0.72 4.39 -15.97
C PHE A 26 -0.72 4.07 -16.38
N GLN A 27 -1.05 2.78 -16.50
CA GLN A 27 -2.42 2.37 -16.28
C GLN A 27 -2.76 2.94 -14.92
N THR A 28 -3.59 3.98 -14.90
CA THR A 28 -4.07 4.60 -13.67
C THR A 28 -4.81 3.51 -12.93
N GLN A 29 -4.13 2.81 -12.01
CA GLN A 29 -4.71 1.72 -11.29
C GLN A 29 -5.94 2.25 -10.57
N THR A 30 -7.07 1.61 -10.81
CA THR A 30 -8.32 1.83 -10.09
C THR A 30 -8.57 0.65 -9.17
N LEU A 31 -9.39 0.82 -8.14
CA LEU A 31 -9.80 -0.30 -7.29
C LEU A 31 -10.43 -1.45 -8.10
N ALA A 32 -11.10 -1.14 -9.21
CA ALA A 32 -11.75 -2.13 -10.07
C ALA A 32 -10.74 -2.98 -10.87
N THR A 33 -9.53 -2.46 -11.10
CA THR A 33 -8.47 -3.12 -11.88
C THR A 33 -7.36 -3.69 -10.99
N LEU A 34 -7.51 -3.62 -9.66
CA LEU A 34 -6.55 -4.24 -8.76
C LEU A 34 -6.62 -5.76 -8.87
N SER A 35 -5.45 -6.41 -8.80
CA SER A 35 -5.35 -7.86 -8.75
C SER A 35 -6.03 -8.40 -7.49
N ASP A 36 -6.66 -9.57 -7.63
CA ASP A 36 -7.23 -10.32 -6.52
C ASP A 36 -6.15 -10.90 -5.60
N ILE A 37 -4.95 -11.16 -6.15
CA ILE A 37 -3.77 -11.62 -5.42
C ILE A 37 -2.63 -10.63 -5.64
N ILE A 38 -2.09 -10.10 -4.55
CA ILE A 38 -0.99 -9.13 -4.56
C ILE A 38 0.14 -9.65 -3.68
N HIS A 39 1.29 -9.97 -4.28
CA HIS A 39 2.46 -10.43 -3.54
C HIS A 39 3.07 -9.28 -2.73
N LEU A 40 3.38 -9.55 -1.46
CA LEU A 40 4.01 -8.57 -0.58
C LEU A 40 5.53 -8.74 -0.63
N PRO A 41 6.29 -7.65 -0.87
CA PRO A 41 7.73 -7.67 -0.70
C PRO A 41 8.14 -8.06 0.73
N ILE A 42 9.29 -8.74 0.84
CA ILE A 42 9.86 -9.19 2.13
C ILE A 42 10.28 -8.02 3.04
N THR A 43 10.57 -6.87 2.45
CA THR A 43 10.97 -5.66 3.12
C THR A 43 10.09 -4.48 2.71
N TYR A 44 10.08 -3.45 3.53
CA TYR A 44 9.47 -2.16 3.21
C TYR A 44 10.45 -1.03 3.52
N THR A 45 10.19 0.12 2.92
CA THR A 45 10.90 1.37 3.19
C THR A 45 9.97 2.35 3.89
N TRP A 46 10.47 3.03 4.92
CA TRP A 46 9.80 4.21 5.42
C TRP A 46 10.06 5.37 4.45
N LEU A 47 9.01 5.87 3.79
CA LEU A 47 9.09 6.97 2.83
C LEU A 47 7.86 7.87 2.97
N PRO A 48 7.89 8.85 3.90
CA PRO A 48 6.72 9.65 4.27
C PRO A 48 6.12 10.34 3.04
N SER A 49 4.80 10.52 3.05
CA SER A 49 4.15 11.36 2.05
C SER A 49 3.12 12.27 2.69
N HIS A 50 3.42 13.56 2.76
CA HIS A 50 2.48 14.56 3.24
C HIS A 50 1.19 14.58 2.41
N THR A 51 1.31 14.44 1.08
CA THR A 51 0.17 14.38 0.16
C THR A 51 -0.78 13.24 0.52
N LEU A 52 -0.26 12.01 0.66
CA LEU A 52 -1.10 10.85 0.99
C LEU A 52 -1.73 10.95 2.38
N LEU A 53 -1.01 11.54 3.34
CA LEU A 53 -1.57 11.84 4.65
C LEU A 53 -2.78 12.79 4.53
N VAL A 54 -2.65 13.91 3.82
CA VAL A 54 -3.76 14.86 3.65
C VAL A 54 -4.93 14.24 2.88
N GLU A 55 -4.67 13.50 1.82
CA GLU A 55 -5.71 12.85 1.02
C GLU A 55 -6.47 11.79 1.82
N MET A 56 -5.78 11.02 2.66
CA MET A 56 -6.42 10.04 3.53
C MET A 56 -7.28 10.71 4.61
N GLU A 57 -6.93 11.93 5.03
CA GLU A 57 -7.65 12.68 6.08
C GLU A 57 -8.97 13.15 5.49
N GLN A 58 -8.89 13.73 4.30
CA GLN A 58 -10.06 14.09 3.49
C GLN A 58 -10.93 12.88 3.15
N TYR A 59 -10.33 11.71 2.90
CA TYR A 59 -11.10 10.49 2.72
C TYR A 59 -11.93 10.14 3.97
N VAL A 60 -11.33 10.14 5.16
CA VAL A 60 -12.07 9.85 6.40
C VAL A 60 -13.13 10.90 6.69
N VAL A 61 -12.83 12.19 6.53
CA VAL A 61 -13.78 13.28 6.71
C VAL A 61 -14.97 13.16 5.76
N ARG A 62 -14.77 12.65 4.53
CA ARG A 62 -15.87 12.35 3.61
C ARG A 62 -16.75 11.19 4.06
N LEU A 63 -16.21 10.23 4.83
CA LEU A 63 -17.02 9.16 5.42
C LEU A 63 -17.89 9.68 6.57
N ASP A 64 -17.35 10.59 7.39
CA ASP A 64 -18.07 11.27 8.46
C ASP A 64 -17.28 12.53 8.90
N ALA A 65 -17.85 13.71 8.65
CA ALA A 65 -17.17 14.98 8.90
C ALA A 65 -16.79 15.21 10.37
N ARG A 66 -17.47 14.55 11.30
CA ARG A 66 -17.21 14.65 12.74
C ARG A 66 -15.86 14.04 13.14
N LEU A 67 -15.28 13.20 12.28
CA LEU A 67 -14.04 12.48 12.57
C LEU A 67 -12.77 13.32 12.37
N GLN A 68 -12.86 14.56 11.88
CA GLN A 68 -11.69 15.39 11.58
C GLN A 68 -10.72 15.54 12.77
N GLY A 69 -11.25 15.66 13.99
CA GLY A 69 -10.46 15.78 15.21
C GLY A 69 -10.08 14.45 15.89
N GLU A 70 -10.45 13.32 15.30
CA GLU A 70 -10.25 11.99 15.89
C GLU A 70 -8.99 11.27 15.38
N MET A 71 -8.13 12.00 14.67
CA MET A 71 -6.97 11.47 13.97
C MET A 71 -5.74 12.31 14.28
N PHE A 72 -4.71 11.68 14.83
CA PHE A 72 -3.49 12.33 15.27
C PHE A 72 -2.29 11.76 14.52
N ARG A 73 -1.49 12.65 13.91
CA ARG A 73 -0.29 12.23 13.19
C ARG A 73 0.77 11.75 14.18
N VAL A 74 1.28 10.54 13.99
CA VAL A 74 2.39 10.02 14.80
C VAL A 74 3.68 10.47 14.13
N THR A 75 4.32 11.47 14.71
CA THR A 75 5.56 12.08 14.19
C THR A 75 6.82 11.55 14.85
N SER A 76 6.75 11.03 16.08
CA SER A 76 7.93 10.68 16.91
C SER A 76 8.65 9.39 16.52
N LEU A 77 8.04 8.51 15.72
CA LEU A 77 8.64 7.25 15.28
C LEU A 77 9.64 7.42 14.12
N VAL A 78 9.89 8.65 13.64
CA VAL A 78 9.99 8.83 12.19
C VAL A 78 11.05 9.79 11.64
N ASP A 79 12.04 10.20 12.44
CA ASP A 79 13.05 11.16 11.98
C ASP A 79 14.21 10.55 11.15
N SER A 80 14.21 9.22 10.95
CA SER A 80 15.24 8.53 10.15
C SER A 80 14.59 7.75 9.00
N GLU A 81 15.16 7.85 7.80
CA GLU A 81 14.82 6.94 6.70
C GLU A 81 15.23 5.52 7.08
N HIS A 82 14.26 4.60 7.13
CA HIS A 82 14.50 3.19 7.38
C HIS A 82 14.22 2.41 6.10
N ASN A 83 15.27 2.08 5.35
CA ASN A 83 15.20 1.24 4.16
C ASN A 83 15.44 -0.23 4.54
N GLY A 84 14.71 -1.15 3.91
CA GLY A 84 14.93 -2.58 4.07
C GLY A 84 14.36 -3.18 5.37
N MET A 85 13.38 -2.54 6.00
CA MET A 85 12.76 -3.05 7.23
C MET A 85 11.91 -4.30 6.93
N PRO A 86 11.90 -5.35 7.78
CA PRO A 86 11.13 -6.56 7.51
C PRO A 86 9.61 -6.31 7.49
N SER A 87 8.93 -6.69 6.40
CA SER A 87 7.47 -6.48 6.25
C SER A 87 6.64 -7.48 7.06
N HIS A 88 7.22 -8.62 7.42
CA HIS A 88 6.48 -9.72 8.03
C HIS A 88 5.82 -9.36 9.37
N SER A 89 6.45 -8.49 10.18
CA SER A 89 5.92 -8.01 11.46
C SER A 89 4.72 -7.08 11.27
N MET A 90 4.70 -6.37 10.13
CA MET A 90 3.66 -5.43 9.75
C MET A 90 2.48 -6.12 9.10
N PHE A 91 2.70 -7.21 8.35
CA PHE A 91 1.66 -7.98 7.67
C PHE A 91 1.52 -9.39 8.28
N LEU A 92 0.97 -9.49 9.50
CA LEU A 92 0.67 -10.80 10.10
C LEU A 92 -0.39 -11.59 9.30
N GLY A 93 -0.27 -12.91 9.25
CA GLY A 93 -1.27 -13.77 8.61
C GLY A 93 -2.68 -13.56 9.18
N GLN A 94 -3.69 -13.70 8.32
CA GLN A 94 -5.12 -13.50 8.60
C GLN A 94 -5.51 -12.07 9.00
N SER A 95 -4.58 -11.12 8.95
CA SER A 95 -4.91 -9.71 9.21
C SER A 95 -5.56 -9.06 7.98
N LYS A 96 -6.39 -8.05 8.23
CA LYS A 96 -7.08 -7.29 7.17
C LYS A 96 -6.25 -6.10 6.70
N VAL A 97 -6.28 -5.88 5.40
CA VAL A 97 -5.71 -4.71 4.71
C VAL A 97 -6.79 -4.16 3.79
N TYR A 98 -6.89 -2.83 3.71
CA TYR A 98 -7.94 -2.15 2.95
C TYR A 98 -7.29 -1.33 1.85
N ALA A 99 -7.58 -1.64 0.59
CA ALA A 99 -7.17 -0.80 -0.54
C ALA A 99 -8.17 0.35 -0.70
N ILE A 100 -7.67 1.57 -0.79
CA ILE A 100 -8.46 2.80 -0.85
C ILE A 100 -7.94 3.65 -2.01
N GLN A 101 -8.85 4.09 -2.88
CA GLN A 101 -8.54 5.06 -3.94
C GLN A 101 -8.47 6.46 -3.35
N LEU A 102 -7.27 7.04 -3.34
CA LEU A 102 -7.07 8.47 -3.11
C LEU A 102 -6.92 9.19 -4.46
N PRO A 103 -7.06 10.54 -4.50
CA PRO A 103 -6.89 11.31 -5.73
C PRO A 103 -5.55 11.07 -6.44
N SER A 104 -4.46 10.94 -5.67
CA SER A 104 -3.14 10.72 -6.27
C SER A 104 -2.89 9.27 -6.67
N ARG A 105 -3.40 8.28 -5.91
CA ARG A 105 -3.18 6.84 -6.14
C ARG A 105 -4.00 5.96 -5.20
N ILE A 106 -3.90 4.65 -5.41
CA ILE A 106 -4.35 3.65 -4.44
C ILE A 106 -3.33 3.53 -3.30
N VAL A 107 -3.84 3.48 -2.07
CA VAL A 107 -3.07 3.13 -0.88
C VAL A 107 -3.66 1.92 -0.20
N PHE A 108 -2.82 1.20 0.54
CA PHE A 108 -3.22 0.10 1.39
C PHE A 108 -3.19 0.58 2.84
N VAL A 109 -4.30 0.39 3.55
CA VAL A 109 -4.45 0.80 4.93
C VAL A 109 -4.52 -0.43 5.81
N LYS A 110 -3.73 -0.42 6.87
CA LYS A 110 -3.78 -1.45 7.91
C LYS A 110 -4.01 -0.84 9.27
N LEU A 111 -4.95 -1.45 9.99
CA LEU A 111 -5.39 -1.05 11.32
C LEU A 111 -4.79 -1.99 12.36
N PHE A 112 -4.23 -1.42 13.41
CA PHE A 112 -3.68 -2.14 14.55
C PHE A 112 -4.39 -1.72 15.82
N LYS A 113 -4.65 -2.70 16.70
CA LYS A 113 -5.10 -2.44 18.06
C LYS A 113 -4.04 -1.65 18.85
N PRO A 114 -4.42 -0.99 19.96
CA PRO A 114 -3.48 -0.23 20.79
C PRO A 114 -2.24 -1.07 21.16
N ASN A 115 -1.10 -0.41 21.37
CA ASN A 115 0.20 -0.96 21.81
C ASN A 115 1.13 -1.57 20.75
N ARG A 116 0.86 -1.42 19.44
CA ARG A 116 1.75 -1.94 18.38
C ARG A 116 2.89 -1.01 17.97
N PHE A 117 2.74 0.29 18.19
CA PHE A 117 3.67 1.29 17.64
C PHE A 117 4.19 2.31 18.65
N ASP A 118 3.61 2.45 19.84
CA ASP A 118 3.96 3.59 20.70
C ASP A 118 4.42 3.20 22.11
N SER A 119 5.69 3.50 22.38
CA SER A 119 6.34 3.36 23.68
C SER A 119 6.42 4.70 24.44
N THR A 120 5.77 5.79 24.04
CA THR A 120 6.18 7.11 24.57
C THR A 120 5.20 7.95 25.41
N SER A 121 3.97 7.52 25.73
CA SER A 121 3.19 8.23 26.77
C SER A 121 2.20 7.34 27.54
N PRO A 122 2.28 7.27 28.90
CA PRO A 122 1.32 6.51 29.72
C PRO A 122 -0.12 7.03 29.64
N THR A 123 -0.34 8.29 29.27
CA THR A 123 -1.66 8.95 29.34
C THR A 123 -2.45 8.91 28.01
N GLN A 124 -1.80 8.58 26.88
CA GLN A 124 -2.46 8.41 25.57
C GLN A 124 -2.60 6.94 25.14
N ARG A 125 -2.11 6.00 25.96
CA ARG A 125 -1.78 4.62 25.55
C ARG A 125 -2.93 3.61 25.47
N THR A 126 -4.12 3.89 25.98
CA THR A 126 -5.09 2.80 26.25
C THR A 126 -6.30 2.72 25.33
N THR A 127 -6.59 3.73 24.51
CA THR A 127 -7.86 3.75 23.73
C THR A 127 -7.72 4.00 22.24
N MET A 128 -6.54 4.40 21.76
CA MET A 128 -6.36 4.73 20.33
C MET A 128 -5.77 3.56 19.55
N ASN A 129 -6.38 3.30 18.40
CA ASN A 129 -5.92 2.34 17.41
C ASN A 129 -4.87 3.02 16.51
N THR A 130 -4.04 2.24 15.83
CA THR A 130 -3.08 2.76 14.86
C THR A 130 -3.55 2.47 13.45
N LEU A 131 -3.57 3.49 12.59
CA LEU A 131 -3.81 3.37 11.16
C LEU A 131 -2.50 3.63 10.43
N THR A 132 -2.06 2.66 9.63
CA THR A 132 -0.86 2.78 8.79
C THR A 132 -1.26 2.90 7.33
N ILE A 133 -0.58 3.77 6.59
CA ILE A 133 -0.85 4.08 5.19
C ILE A 133 0.34 3.59 4.37
N TRP A 134 0.09 2.68 3.44
CA TRP A 134 1.11 2.03 2.63
C TRP A 134 0.88 2.35 1.15
N SER A 135 1.95 2.54 0.40
CA SER A 135 1.88 2.43 -1.06
C SER A 135 2.59 1.16 -1.48
N LEU A 136 1.98 0.44 -2.41
CA LEU A 136 2.61 -0.68 -3.08
C LEU A 136 2.77 -0.31 -4.55
N ASP A 137 3.98 -0.45 -5.06
CA ASP A 137 4.26 -0.36 -6.47
C ASP A 137 4.26 -1.77 -7.05
N LEU A 138 3.37 -2.02 -8.01
CA LEU A 138 3.20 -3.35 -8.62
C LEU A 138 4.13 -3.57 -9.83
N GLY A 139 4.92 -2.56 -10.20
CA GLY A 139 5.96 -2.66 -11.23
C GLY A 139 7.36 -2.82 -10.65
N ASP A 140 8.38 -2.79 -11.52
CA ASP A 140 9.78 -2.78 -11.14
C ASP A 140 10.17 -1.41 -10.56
N SER A 141 9.93 -1.26 -9.26
CA SER A 141 10.23 -0.07 -8.50
C SER A 141 11.36 -0.33 -7.52
N GLN A 142 12.20 0.69 -7.29
CA GLN A 142 13.25 0.62 -6.27
C GLN A 142 12.67 0.38 -4.86
N PHE A 143 11.45 0.86 -4.61
CA PHE A 143 10.77 0.75 -3.32
C PHE A 143 9.37 0.16 -3.53
N PRO A 144 9.26 -1.17 -3.73
CA PRO A 144 7.99 -1.80 -4.10
C PRO A 144 6.95 -1.74 -2.98
N LEU A 145 7.36 -1.65 -1.71
CA LEU A 145 6.49 -1.42 -0.56
C LEU A 145 7.03 -0.28 0.29
N ALA A 146 6.21 0.74 0.48
CA ALA A 146 6.57 1.90 1.29
C ALA A 146 5.51 2.22 2.35
N LEU A 147 5.96 2.40 3.59
CA LEU A 147 5.14 2.97 4.66
C LEU A 147 5.18 4.50 4.51
N ARG A 148 4.00 5.09 4.29
CA ARG A 148 3.83 6.51 3.94
C ARG A 148 3.39 7.37 5.11
N GLY A 149 2.79 6.75 6.12
CA GLY A 149 2.15 7.48 7.20
C GLY A 149 1.64 6.57 8.30
N VAL A 150 1.63 7.09 9.52
CA VAL A 150 1.08 6.44 10.71
C VAL A 150 0.23 7.45 11.48
N TRP A 151 -1.00 7.05 11.79
CA TRP A 151 -1.93 7.82 12.60
C TRP A 151 -2.37 7.05 13.83
N SER A 152 -2.51 7.77 14.93
CA SER A 152 -3.30 7.36 16.06
C SER A 152 -4.74 7.79 15.81
N ILE A 153 -5.68 6.86 15.95
CA ILE A 153 -7.08 7.08 15.60
C ILE A 153 -8.00 6.51 16.67
N THR A 154 -9.20 7.05 16.80
CA THR A 154 -10.24 6.46 17.66
C THR A 154 -10.83 5.19 17.04
N SER A 155 -11.62 4.45 17.83
CA SER A 155 -12.46 3.35 17.33
C SER A 155 -13.53 3.80 16.34
N GLY A 156 -13.96 5.07 16.40
CA GLY A 156 -14.94 5.66 15.47
C GLY A 156 -14.40 5.73 14.04
N VAL A 157 -13.19 6.28 13.89
CA VAL A 157 -12.45 6.31 12.63
C VAL A 157 -12.21 4.91 12.10
N GLN A 158 -11.72 4.01 12.95
CA GLN A 158 -11.48 2.61 12.58
C GLN A 158 -12.74 1.99 11.98
N ARG A 159 -13.87 2.08 12.71
CA ARG A 159 -15.15 1.50 12.27
C ARG A 159 -15.55 2.03 10.90
N LYS A 160 -15.52 3.36 10.69
CA LYS A 160 -15.90 3.97 9.41
C LYS A 160 -15.02 3.52 8.27
N VAL A 161 -13.71 3.41 8.47
CA VAL A 161 -12.79 2.90 7.43
C VAL A 161 -13.09 1.43 7.11
N THR A 162 -13.34 0.58 8.11
CA THR A 162 -13.60 -0.86 7.89
C THR A 162 -14.97 -1.16 7.27
N GLU A 163 -15.96 -0.31 7.52
CA GLU A 163 -17.32 -0.43 6.99
C GLU A 163 -17.50 0.27 5.64
N SER A 164 -16.52 1.06 5.21
CA SER A 164 -16.59 1.80 3.95
C SER A 164 -16.76 0.84 2.76
N LEU A 165 -17.82 1.06 1.99
CA LEU A 165 -18.04 0.40 0.70
C LEU A 165 -17.10 0.92 -0.40
N LEU A 166 -16.37 2.00 -0.13
CA LEU A 166 -15.39 2.59 -1.05
C LEU A 166 -14.01 1.93 -0.94
N ALA A 167 -13.85 0.95 -0.06
CA ALA A 167 -12.59 0.23 0.15
C ALA A 167 -12.71 -1.23 -0.31
N VAL A 168 -11.66 -1.74 -0.95
CA VAL A 168 -11.53 -3.17 -1.26
C VAL A 168 -10.81 -3.86 -0.11
N LYS A 169 -11.37 -4.97 0.36
CA LYS A 169 -10.84 -5.71 1.52
C LYS A 169 -9.92 -6.82 1.05
N TYR A 170 -8.78 -6.94 1.72
CA TYR A 170 -7.82 -8.01 1.53
C TYR A 170 -7.51 -8.70 2.86
N LEU A 171 -7.23 -9.99 2.78
CA LEU A 171 -6.66 -10.82 3.84
C LEU A 171 -5.19 -11.08 3.55
N VAL A 172 -4.34 -10.93 4.57
CA VAL A 172 -2.95 -11.36 4.48
C VAL A 172 -2.90 -12.88 4.58
N ARG A 173 -2.48 -13.53 3.49
CA ARG A 173 -2.20 -14.96 3.43
C ARG A 173 -0.71 -15.21 3.50
N GLN A 174 -0.37 -16.46 3.81
CA GLN A 174 0.99 -16.95 3.79
C GLN A 174 1.03 -18.31 3.11
N LYS A 175 2.07 -18.53 2.31
CA LYS A 175 2.31 -19.80 1.61
C LYS A 175 3.81 -20.07 1.62
N GLN A 176 4.19 -21.35 1.63
CA GLN A 176 5.57 -21.73 1.36
C GLN A 176 5.79 -21.80 -0.16
N ASP A 177 6.85 -21.14 -0.63
CA ASP A 177 7.32 -21.31 -1.99
C ASP A 177 7.91 -22.73 -2.21
N VAL A 178 8.31 -23.03 -3.44
CA VAL A 178 8.92 -24.32 -3.81
C VAL A 178 10.27 -24.57 -3.12
N ARG A 179 10.87 -23.54 -2.50
CA ARG A 179 12.13 -23.60 -1.76
C ARG A 179 11.90 -23.67 -0.24
N GLY A 180 10.64 -23.69 0.21
CA GLY A 180 10.26 -23.71 1.62
C GLY A 180 10.28 -22.34 2.30
N ALA A 181 10.53 -21.25 1.57
CA ALA A 181 10.49 -19.89 2.10
C ALA A 181 9.04 -19.41 2.28
N TRP A 182 8.77 -18.73 3.39
CA TRP A 182 7.45 -18.16 3.65
C TRP A 182 7.23 -16.87 2.88
N GLU A 183 6.30 -16.91 1.93
CA GLU A 183 5.83 -15.74 1.19
C GLU A 183 4.52 -15.24 1.78
N LYS A 184 4.31 -13.93 1.69
CA LYS A 184 3.05 -13.28 2.07
C LYS A 184 2.42 -12.60 0.88
N PHE A 185 1.10 -12.65 0.82
CA PHE A 185 0.33 -11.97 -0.21
C PHE A 185 -0.98 -11.47 0.37
N LEU A 186 -1.53 -10.45 -0.26
CA LEU A 186 -2.89 -9.98 -0.03
C LEU A 186 -3.79 -10.74 -0.98
N GLU A 187 -4.78 -11.44 -0.43
CA GLU A 187 -5.85 -12.08 -1.19
C GLU A 187 -7.14 -11.31 -0.93
N ARG A 188 -7.87 -10.97 -1.98
CA ARG A 188 -9.10 -10.18 -1.86
C ARG A 188 -10.16 -10.99 -1.09
N ASP A 189 -10.84 -10.33 -0.14
CA ASP A 189 -11.69 -10.98 0.89
C ASP A 189 -13.01 -11.51 0.30
N ASP A 190 -13.52 -10.89 -0.76
CA ASP A 190 -14.77 -11.28 -1.44
C ASP A 190 -14.61 -12.49 -2.39
N VAL A 191 -13.38 -12.79 -2.80
CA VAL A 191 -13.03 -13.99 -3.61
C VAL A 191 -12.36 -15.08 -2.78
N SER A 192 -11.93 -14.76 -1.56
CA SER A 192 -11.40 -15.74 -0.61
C SER A 192 -12.50 -16.76 -0.29
N PRO A 193 -12.27 -18.07 -0.46
CA PRO A 193 -13.21 -19.07 0.03
C PRO A 193 -13.42 -18.84 1.53
N ALA A 194 -14.68 -18.95 1.98
CA ALA A 194 -14.99 -18.87 3.40
C ALA A 194 -14.04 -19.82 4.16
N PRO A 195 -13.43 -19.40 5.28
CA PRO A 195 -12.55 -20.28 6.02
C PRO A 195 -13.34 -21.54 6.35
N ASP A 196 -12.87 -22.70 5.87
CA ASP A 196 -13.44 -23.99 6.22
C ASP A 196 -13.51 -24.06 7.74
N LYS A 197 -14.74 -24.13 8.28
CA LYS A 197 -14.97 -24.28 9.72
C LYS A 197 -14.52 -25.65 10.26
N HIS A 198 -13.76 -26.41 9.48
CA HIS A 198 -13.27 -27.73 9.83
C HIS A 198 -11.82 -27.89 9.41
N SER A 199 -10.91 -27.51 10.31
CA SER A 199 -9.68 -28.28 10.49
C SER A 199 -9.29 -28.24 11.97
N THR A 200 -10.16 -28.82 12.78
CA THR A 200 -9.73 -29.48 14.01
C THR A 200 -9.03 -30.78 13.58
N PHE A 201 -7.83 -31.00 14.11
CA PHE A 201 -6.99 -32.20 14.10
C PHE A 201 -5.87 -32.32 13.06
N GLY A 202 -4.72 -32.68 13.63
CA GLY A 202 -3.39 -32.87 13.10
C GLY A 202 -2.41 -32.68 14.23
#